data_AF-A0A2V6KW92-F1
#
_entry.id   AF-A0A2V6KW92-F1
#
_cell.length_a   1.000
_cell.length_b   1.000
_cell.length_c   1.000
_cell.angle_alpha   90.00
_cell.angle_beta   90.00
_cell.angle_gamma   90.00
#
_symmetry.space_group_name_H-M   'P 1'
#
loop_
_entity.id
_entity.type
_entity.pdbx_description
1 polymer ?
#
loop_
_entity_poly.entity_id
_entity_poly.type
_entity_poly.pdbx_seq_one_letter_code
_entity_poly.pdbx_strand_id
1 'polypeptide(L)' 'MYHQIHTYTELQQQIHDDLRIQHPEWVESNGESPMCDSYEARLTELLDASTRSNGSIAATHCALEQAVTGR' A
#
# COMPACT_ATOMS: atom_id res chain seq x y z
N MET A 1 -14.93 -13.08 14.62
CA MET A 1 -15.42 -12.36 13.43
C MET A 1 -14.22 -11.66 12.83
N TYR A 2 -13.79 -12.05 11.63
CA TYR A 2 -12.76 -11.31 10.91
C TYR A 2 -13.43 -10.11 10.25
N HIS A 3 -12.86 -8.91 10.41
CA HIS A 3 -13.37 -7.73 9.71
C HIS A 3 -13.05 -7.92 8.22
N GLN A 4 -14.08 -7.95 7.39
CA GLN A 4 -13.89 -8.07 5.95
C GLN A 4 -13.58 -6.69 5.41
N ILE A 5 -12.44 -6.55 4.75
CA ILE A 5 -11.98 -5.28 4.20
C ILE A 5 -12.41 -5.21 2.75
N HIS A 6 -13.13 -4.16 2.36
CA HIS A 6 -13.76 -4.06 1.05
C HIS A 6 -13.02 -3.10 0.11
N THR A 7 -12.24 -2.20 0.66
CA THR A 7 -11.47 -1.20 -0.08
C THR A 7 -10.03 -1.11 0.42
N TYR A 8 -9.16 -0.63 -0.46
CA TYR A 8 -7.76 -0.39 -0.12
C TYR A 8 -7.62 0.65 1.02
N THR A 9 -8.46 1.69 1.03
CA THR A 9 -8.44 2.73 2.07
C THR A 9 -8.84 2.19 3.44
N GLU A 10 -9.82 1.28 3.50
CA GLU A 10 -10.19 0.60 4.75
C GLU A 10 -9.03 -0.28 5.27
N LEU A 11 -8.28 -0.94 4.39
CA LEU A 11 -7.09 -1.71 4.77
C LEU A 11 -5.99 -0.80 5.34
N GLN A 12 -5.73 0.33 4.69
CA GLN A 12 -4.78 1.34 5.19
C GLN A 12 -5.16 1.82 6.59
N GLN A 13 -6.43 2.20 6.78
CA GLN A 13 -6.91 2.66 8.08
C GLN A 13 -6.79 1.58 9.16
N GLN A 14 -7.13 0.33 8.84
CA GLN A 14 -6.99 -0.76 9.80
C GLN A 14 -5.53 -1.00 10.19
N ILE A 15 -4.60 -0.99 9.23
CA ILE A 15 -3.16 -1.13 9.51
C ILE A 15 -2.67 0.02 10.39
N HIS A 16 -3.10 1.25 10.10
CA HIS A 16 -2.76 2.43 10.89
C HIS A 16 -3.26 2.30 12.35
N ASP A 17 -4.51 1.93 12.53
CA ASP A 17 -5.12 1.79 13.85
C ASP A 17 -4.49 0.64 14.65
N ASP A 18 -4.24 -0.50 13.99
CA ASP A 18 -3.57 -1.65 14.59
C ASP A 18 -2.13 -1.31 15.02
N LEU A 19 -1.38 -0.56 14.21
CA LEU A 19 -0.04 -0.09 14.56
C LEU A 19 -0.05 0.78 15.81
N ARG A 20 -1.01 1.69 15.92
CA ARG A 20 -1.17 2.56 17.08
C ARG A 20 -1.51 1.80 18.36
N ILE A 21 -2.32 0.73 18.25
CA ILE A 21 -2.65 -0.16 19.36
C ILE A 21 -1.44 -0.99 19.78
N GLN A 22 -0.65 -1.47 18.83
CA GLN A 22 0.56 -2.27 19.09
C GLN A 22 1.72 -1.44 19.65
N HIS A 23 1.82 -0.16 19.25
CA HIS A 23 2.88 0.75 19.64
C HIS A 23 2.34 2.01 20.34
N PRO A 24 1.74 1.87 21.53
CA PRO A 24 1.25 3.02 22.30
C PRO A 24 2.39 3.99 22.65
N GLU A 25 3.65 3.54 22.69
CA GLU A 25 4.82 4.39 22.91
C GLU A 25 5.12 5.36 21.77
N TRP A 26 4.56 5.14 20.58
CA TRP A 26 4.67 6.07 19.45
C TRP A 26 3.59 7.15 19.46
N VAL A 27 2.61 7.03 20.36
CA VAL A 27 1.52 8.01 20.48
C VAL A 27 1.92 9.09 21.46
N GLU A 28 1.99 10.31 20.97
CA GLU A 28 2.29 11.49 21.77
C GLU A 28 1.11 11.89 22.66
N SER A 29 1.37 12.78 23.63
CA SER A 29 0.35 13.22 24.59
C SER A 29 -0.82 13.97 23.95
N ASN A 30 -0.59 14.57 22.78
CA ASN A 30 -1.62 15.21 21.96
C ASN A 30 -2.43 14.20 21.12
N GLY A 31 -2.06 12.92 21.15
CA GLY A 31 -2.68 11.86 20.38
C GLY A 31 -2.16 11.76 18.95
N GLU A 32 -1.13 12.47 18.54
CA GLU A 32 -0.49 12.26 17.23
C GLU A 32 0.50 11.09 17.31
N SER A 33 0.85 10.54 16.15
CA SER A 33 1.91 9.53 16.07
C SER A 33 2.72 9.72 14.79
N PRO A 34 3.70 10.64 14.79
CA PRO A 34 4.52 10.93 13.61
C PRO A 34 5.22 9.69 13.02
N MET A 35 5.49 8.69 13.87
CA MET A 35 6.02 7.40 13.44
C MET A 35 4.99 6.59 12.63
N CYS A 36 3.72 6.54 13.07
CA CYS A 36 2.66 5.89 12.29
C CYS A 36 2.46 6.59 10.93
N ASP A 37 2.46 7.92 10.92
CA ASP A 37 2.35 8.72 9.68
C ASP A 37 3.50 8.41 8.72
N SER A 38 4.72 8.26 9.25
CA SER A 38 5.91 7.89 8.46
C SER A 38 5.80 6.50 7.86
N TYR A 39 5.23 5.53 8.59
CA TYR A 39 4.96 4.19 8.08
C TYR A 39 3.89 4.19 6.99
N GLU A 40 2.81 4.96 7.18
CA GLU A 40 1.74 5.08 6.18
C GLU A 40 2.24 5.72 4.88
N ALA A 41 3.04 6.78 4.98
CA ALA A 41 3.66 7.42 3.81
C ALA A 41 4.56 6.44 3.05
N ARG A 42 5.40 5.68 3.76
CA ARG A 42 6.30 4.69 3.15
C ARG A 42 5.53 3.52 2.53
N LEU A 43 4.46 3.06 3.17
CA LEU A 43 3.60 2.02 2.62
C LEU A 43 2.98 2.47 1.29
N THR A 44 2.47 3.70 1.24
CA THR A 44 1.90 4.30 0.03
C THR A 44 2.95 4.39 -1.08
N GLU A 45 4.16 4.86 -0.78
CA GLU A 45 5.27 4.94 -1.75
C GLU A 45 5.64 3.56 -2.33
N LEU A 46 5.74 2.53 -1.48
CA LEU A 46 6.07 1.17 -1.91
C LEU A 46 4.99 0.58 -2.82
N LEU A 47 3.72 0.84 -2.52
CA LEU A 47 2.59 0.36 -3.32
C LEU A 47 2.48 1.10 -4.66
N ASP A 48 2.74 2.40 -4.67
CA ASP A 48 2.84 3.19 -5.91
C ASP A 48 4.01 2.70 -6.79
N ALA A 49 5.17 2.45 -6.19
CA ALA A 49 6.33 1.90 -6.88
C ALA A 49 6.03 0.50 -7.44
N SER A 50 5.38 -0.36 -6.67
CA SER A 50 4.94 -1.70 -7.11
C SER A 50 3.94 -1.61 -8.26
N THR A 51 2.99 -0.68 -8.20
CA THR A 51 1.99 -0.48 -9.26
C THR A 51 2.65 -0.02 -10.56
N ARG A 52 3.63 0.88 -10.48
CA ARG A 52 4.42 1.32 -11.64
C ARG A 52 5.26 0.20 -12.24
N SER A 53 5.88 -0.63 -11.41
CA SER A 53 6.65 -1.78 -11.87
C SER A 53 5.76 -2.83 -12.55
N ASN A 54 4.62 -3.16 -11.94
CA ASN A 54 3.65 -4.09 -12.52
C ASN A 54 3.05 -3.56 -13.82
N GLY A 55 2.80 -2.24 -13.92
CA GLY A 55 2.37 -1.60 -15.16
C GLY A 55 3.42 -1.72 -16.27
N SER A 56 4.71 -1.55 -15.92
CA SER A 56 5.82 -1.77 -16.86
C SER A 56 5.89 -3.23 -17.31
N ILE A 57 5.77 -4.19 -16.39
CA ILE A 57 5.82 -5.63 -16.71
C ILE A 57 4.62 -6.03 -17.57
N ALA A 58 3.42 -5.57 -17.23
CA ALA A 58 2.22 -5.79 -18.04
C ALA A 58 2.35 -5.16 -19.43
N ALA A 59 2.92 -3.95 -19.53
CA ALA A 59 3.18 -3.31 -20.81
C ALA A 59 4.21 -4.09 -21.65
N THR A 60 5.30 -4.58 -21.04
CA THR A 60 6.29 -5.44 -21.71
C THR A 60 5.66 -6.76 -22.18
N HIS A 61 4.83 -7.40 -21.36
CA HIS A 61 4.12 -8.62 -21.72
C HIS A 61 3.16 -8.38 -22.89
N CYS A 62 2.34 -7.32 -22.83
CA CYS A 62 1.46 -6.94 -23.93
C CYS A 62 2.22 -6.60 -25.23
N ALA A 63 3.37 -5.94 -25.13
CA ALA A 63 4.20 -5.63 -26.31
C ALA A 63 4.83 -6.89 -26.90
N LEU A 64 5.27 -7.83 -26.06
CA LEU A 64 5.83 -9.12 -26.51
C LEU A 64 4.76 -9.97 -27.20
N GLU A 65 3.57 -10.08 -26.61
CA GLU A 65 2.42 -10.78 -27.22
C GLU A 65 2.02 -10.18 -28.57
N GLN A 66 2.02 -8.84 -28.70
CA GLN A 66 1.75 -8.16 -29.97
C GLN A 66 2.84 -8.40 -31.03
N ALA A 67 4.11 -8.48 -30.62
CA ALA A 67 5.23 -8.78 -31.52
C ALA A 67 5.23 -10.26 -31.96
N VAL A 68 4.84 -11.18 -31.08
CA VAL A 68 4.71 -12.63 -31.37
C VAL A 68 3.53 -12.91 -32.29
N THR A 69 2.43 -12.16 -32.14
CA THR A 69 1.19 -12.39 -32.91
C THR A 69 1.15 -11.62 -34.25
N GLY A 70 2.27 -11.01 -34.66
CA GLY A 70 2.55 -10.47 -36.00
C GLY A 70 1.34 -10.04 -36.84
N ARG A 71 0.98 -8.75 -36.77
CA ARG A 71 0.31 -8.07 -37.89
C ARG A 71 1.35 -7.29 -38.69
#